data_AF-A0A9E1W2Z6-F1
#
_entry.id   AF-A0A9E1W2Z6-F1
#
_cell.length_a   1.000
_cell.length_b   1.000
_cell.length_c   1.000
_cell.angle_alpha   90.00
_cell.angle_beta   90.00
_cell.angle_gamma   90.00
#
_symmetry.space_group_name_H-M   'P 1'
#
loop_
_entity.id
_entity.type
_entity.pdbx_description
1 polymer ?
#
loop_
_entity_poly.entity_id
_entity_poly.type
_entity_poly.pdbx_seq_one_letter_code
_entity_poly.pdbx_strand_id
1 'polypeptide(L)' 'MIIVPVELADRSYSVIVGDGAVTELGSLVPSKARRAAIVAQSSIPVQVETGIEQK' A
#
# COMPACT_ATOMS: atom_id res chain seq x y z
N MET A 1 -1.07 -14.82 -5.34
CA MET A 1 -0.27 -13.63 -5.01
C MET A 1 1.08 -13.73 -5.71
N ILE A 2 1.52 -12.68 -6.39
CA ILE A 2 2.87 -12.55 -6.96
C ILE A 2 3.49 -11.22 -6.51
N ILE A 3 4.82 -11.19 -6.39
CA ILE A 3 5.58 -9.98 -6.08
C ILE A 3 6.51 -9.70 -7.26
N VAL A 4 6.41 -8.50 -7.81
CA VAL A 4 7.19 -8.06 -8.98
C VAL A 4 8.12 -6.94 -8.53
N PRO A 5 9.46 -7.15 -8.51
CA PRO A 5 10.39 -6.06 -8.27
C PRO A 5 10.44 -5.13 -9.49
N VAL A 6 10.37 -3.82 -9.24
CA VAL A 6 10.43 -2.78 -10.27
C VAL A 6 11.64 -1.90 -10.02
N GLU A 7 12.53 -1.86 -11.00
CA GLU A 7 13.73 -1.03 -10.99
C GLU A 7 13.44 0.36 -11.55
N LEU A 8 13.90 1.40 -10.85
CA LEU A 8 13.76 2.81 -11.20
C LEU A 8 15.10 3.55 -10.99
N ALA A 9 16.07 3.33 -11.88
CA ALA A 9 17.40 3.93 -11.81
C ALA A 9 18.06 3.75 -10.42
N ASP A 10 18.03 4.78 -9.57
CA ASP A 10 18.60 4.78 -8.22
C ASP A 10 17.66 4.23 -7.14
N ARG A 11 16.44 3.83 -7.50
CA ARG A 11 15.40 3.34 -6.59
C ARG A 11 14.78 2.06 -7.12
N SER A 12 14.15 1.30 -6.24
CA SER A 12 13.32 0.17 -6.62
C SER A 12 12.17 0.00 -5.62
N TYR A 13 11.12 -0.68 -6.05
CA TYR A 13 9.99 -1.04 -5.19
C TYR A 13 9.34 -2.34 -5.65
N SER A 14 8.63 -3.00 -4.73
CA SER A 14 7.88 -4.22 -5.03
C SER A 14 6.43 -3.89 -5.35
N VAL A 15 5.89 -4.52 -6.39
CA VAL A 15 4.46 -4.52 -6.71
C VAL A 15 3.87 -5.87 -6.34
N ILE A 16 2.82 -5.85 -5.52
CA ILE A 16 2.10 -7.07 -5.12
C ILE A 16 0.82 -7.17 -5.95
N VAL A 17 0.62 -8.31 -6.61
CA VAL A 17 -0.56 -8.57 -7.46
C VAL A 17 -1.22 -9.88 -7.05
N GLY A 18 -2.52 -9.83 -6.86
CA GLY A 18 -3.33 -11.01 -6.56
C GLY A 18 -4.68 -10.62 -5.98
N ASP A 19 -5.58 -11.61 -5.95
CA ASP A 19 -6.79 -11.49 -5.16
C ASP A 19 -6.43 -11.25 -3.68
N GLY A 20 -7.14 -10.30 -3.05
CA GLY A 20 -6.89 -9.92 -1.66
C GLY A 20 -5.65 -9.06 -1.39
N ALA A 21 -4.87 -8.62 -2.40
CA ALA A 21 -3.62 -7.89 -2.19
C ALA A 21 -3.71 -6.67 -1.24
N VAL A 22 -4.88 -6.02 -1.15
CA VAL A 22 -5.11 -4.89 -0.23
C VAL A 22 -4.94 -5.26 1.24
N THR A 23 -5.14 -6.52 1.63
CA THR A 23 -4.99 -6.96 3.03
C THR A 23 -3.54 -6.96 3.49
N GLU A 24 -2.57 -6.94 2.57
CA GLU A 24 -1.14 -6.84 2.89
C GLU A 24 -0.72 -5.40 3.24
N LEU A 25 -1.54 -4.39 2.93
CA LEU A 25 -1.12 -2.99 3.05
C LEU A 25 -0.58 -2.64 4.44
N GLY A 26 -1.26 -3.07 5.51
CA GLY A 26 -0.85 -2.79 6.88
C GLY A 26 0.52 -3.36 7.27
N SER A 27 0.92 -4.50 6.68
CA SER A 27 2.24 -5.11 6.97
C SER A 27 3.39 -4.41 6.23
N LEU A 28 3.06 -3.66 5.18
CA LEU A 28 4.03 -2.98 4.30
C LEU A 28 4.27 -1.52 4.71
N VAL A 29 3.42 -0.95 5.56
CA VAL A 29 3.62 0.39 6.09
C VAL A 29 4.90 0.43 6.94
N PRO A 30 5.84 1.36 6.67
CA PRO A 30 7.08 1.42 7.43
C PRO A 30 6.83 1.60 8.93
N SER A 31 7.52 0.84 9.77
CA SER A 31 7.38 0.91 11.24
C SER A 31 7.65 2.28 11.86
N LYS A 32 8.36 3.16 11.13
CA LYS A 32 8.64 4.55 11.56
C LYS A 32 7.52 5.52 11.19
N ALA A 33 6.57 5.13 10.33
CA ALA A 33 5.43 5.96 9.97
C ALA A 33 4.44 6.02 11.15
N ARG A 34 3.89 7.21 11.40
CA ARG A 34 2.96 7.44 12.51
C ARG A 34 1.53 7.68 12.06
N ARG A 35 1.37 8.32 10.90
CA ARG A 35 0.08 8.74 10.36
C ARG A 35 0.06 8.50 8.85
N ALA A 36 -1.08 8.09 8.32
CA ALA A 36 -1.33 7.95 6.89
C ALA A 36 -2.48 8.88 6.46
N ALA A 37 -2.44 9.32 5.20
CA ALA A 37 -3.55 10.04 4.58
C ALA A 37 -4.00 9.26 3.34
N ILE A 38 -5.30 9.01 3.21
CA ILE A 38 -5.86 8.27 2.07
C ILE A 38 -6.42 9.27 1.07
N VAL A 39 -5.82 9.34 -0.11
CA VAL A 39 -6.26 10.24 -1.19
C VAL A 39 -6.88 9.40 -2.30
N ALA A 40 -8.18 9.52 -2.48
CA ALA A 40 -8.95 8.79 -3.49
C ALA A 40 -10.03 9.68 -4.13
N GLN A 41 -10.55 9.23 -5.27
CA GLN A 41 -11.74 9.81 -5.87
C GLN A 41 -12.99 9.25 -5.20
N SER A 42 -14.04 10.06 -5.04
CA SER A 42 -15.29 9.67 -4.37
C SER A 42 -16.01 8.50 -5.04
N SER A 43 -15.79 8.28 -6.34
CA SER A 43 -16.38 7.20 -7.12
C SER A 43 -15.70 5.85 -6.95
N ILE A 44 -14.60 5.76 -6.19
CA ILE A 44 -13.83 4.52 -6.00
C ILE A 44 -14.21 3.92 -4.63
N PRO A 45 -15.02 2.85 -4.58
CA PRO A 45 -15.50 2.28 -3.32
C PRO A 45 -14.46 1.31 -2.72
N VAL A 46 -13.23 1.78 -2.52
CA VAL A 46 -12.15 0.97 -1.94
C VAL A 46 -11.90 1.41 -0.50
N GLN A 47 -12.00 0.45 0.43
CA GLN A 47 -11.60 0.62 1.81
C GLN A 47 -10.18 0.09 1.99
N VAL A 48 -9.33 0.84 2.70
CA VAL A 48 -7.95 0.47 2.96
C VAL A 48 -7.64 0.55 4.46
N GLU A 49 -6.87 -0.41 4.94
CA GLU A 49 -6.36 -0.41 6.31
C GLU A 49 -4.84 -0.31 6.30
N THR A 50 -4.32 0.77 6.87
CA THR A 50 -2.88 1.05 6.92
C THR A 50 -2.20 0.52 8.18
N GLY A 51 -2.97 0.01 9.16
CA GLY A 51 -2.45 -0.48 10.45
C GLY A 51 -1.96 0.62 11.41
N ILE A 52 -2.08 1.89 11.02
CA ILE A 52 -1.72 3.07 11.83
C ILE A 52 -2.86 4.10 11.81
N GLU A 53 -2.71 5.20 12.56
CA GLU A 53 -3.66 6.32 12.50
C GLU A 53 -3.80 6.81 11.05
N GLN A 54 -5.01 6.77 10.48
CA GLN A 54 -5.29 7.21 9.11
C GLN A 54 -6.36 8.31 9.07
N LYS A 55 -6.20 9.25 8.14
CA LYS A 55 -7.14 10.36 7.88
C LYS A 55 -7.50 10.49 6.40
#